data_AF-A0A1T5B9M7-F1
#
_entry.id   AF-A0A1T5B9M7-F1
#
_cell.length_a   1.000
_cell.length_b   1.000
_cell.length_c   1.000
_cell.angle_alpha   90.00
_cell.angle_beta   90.00
_cell.angle_gamma   90.00
#
_symmetry.space_group_name_H-M   'P 1'
#
loop_
_entity.id
_entity.type
_entity.pdbx_description
1 polymer ?
#
loop_
_entity_poly.entity_id
_entity_poly.type
_entity_poly.pdbx_seq_one_letter_code
_entity_poly.pdbx_strand_id
1 'polypeptide(L)'
;MSTDNLFSLDGEGQNFDDLFTLWTGRTELEVVFNLETGYAAKADVVPTGGWTPLTTGQYKGKVIITSLEVNAPNGDNATFTASFEGTGALTKTV
;
A
#
# COMPACT_ATOMS: atom_id res chain seq x y z
N MET A 1 -10.37 19.61 -21.01
CA MET A 1 -9.20 18.93 -20.42
C MET A 1 -9.03 19.53 -19.04
N SER A 2 -9.40 18.79 -17.99
CA SER A 2 -9.07 19.14 -16.59
C SER A 2 -7.89 18.29 -16.20
N THR A 3 -6.86 18.88 -15.61
CA THR A 3 -5.77 18.16 -14.97
C THR A 3 -5.90 18.46 -13.48
N ASP A 4 -6.45 17.51 -12.72
CA ASP A 4 -6.45 17.60 -11.27
C ASP A 4 -5.08 17.14 -10.74
N ASN A 5 -4.50 17.95 -9.85
CA ASN A 5 -3.16 17.75 -9.31
C ASN A 5 -3.11 16.48 -8.49
N LEU A 6 -2.60 15.43 -9.10
CA LEU A 6 -2.42 14.12 -8.51
C LEU A 6 -1.08 14.04 -7.78
N PHE A 7 -0.88 14.90 -6.79
CA PHE A 7 0.29 14.86 -5.91
C PHE A 7 -0.15 14.35 -4.54
N SER A 8 0.23 13.13 -4.19
CA SER A 8 0.23 12.71 -2.78
C SER A 8 1.36 13.44 -2.06
N LEU A 9 1.11 13.91 -0.84
CA LEU A 9 2.17 14.43 0.02
C LEU A 9 3.27 13.36 0.16
N ASP A 10 4.52 13.75 -0.10
CA ASP A 10 5.68 12.91 0.18
C ASP A 10 5.70 12.62 1.69
N GLY A 11 5.25 11.42 2.05
CA GLY A 11 5.20 10.92 3.40
C GLY A 11 6.00 9.63 3.53
N GLU A 12 5.78 8.90 4.61
CA GLU A 12 6.51 7.66 4.93
C GLU A 12 6.02 6.44 4.13
N GLY A 13 5.05 6.62 3.22
CA GLY A 13 4.47 5.58 2.38
C GLY A 13 4.78 5.78 0.89
N GLN A 14 4.53 4.75 0.09
CA GLN A 14 4.67 4.81 -1.38
C GLN A 14 3.64 5.79 -1.95
N ASN A 15 4.09 6.69 -2.83
CA ASN A 15 3.22 7.63 -3.52
C ASN A 15 2.62 7.00 -4.80
N PHE A 16 1.79 7.75 -5.52
CA PHE A 16 1.19 7.25 -6.76
C PHE A 16 2.22 6.90 -7.84
N ASP A 17 3.31 7.68 -7.97
CA ASP A 17 4.36 7.45 -8.97
C ASP A 17 5.14 6.16 -8.68
N ASP A 18 5.41 5.88 -7.40
CA ASP A 18 6.01 4.62 -6.95
C ASP A 18 5.11 3.44 -7.33
N LEU A 19 3.82 3.52 -7.02
CA LEU A 19 2.85 2.47 -7.36
C LEU A 19 2.73 2.28 -8.88
N PHE A 20 2.75 3.36 -9.65
CA PHE A 20 2.69 3.32 -11.11
C PHE A 20 3.93 2.66 -11.71
N THR A 21 5.11 2.95 -11.17
CA THR A 21 6.37 2.30 -11.56
C THR A 21 6.34 0.80 -11.25
N LEU A 22 5.89 0.42 -10.05
CA LEU A 22 5.77 -0.98 -9.64
C LEU A 22 4.76 -1.76 -10.51
N TRP A 23 3.64 -1.13 -10.87
CA TRP A 23 2.63 -1.71 -11.72
C TRP A 23 3.11 -1.92 -13.16
N THR A 24 3.65 -0.88 -13.79
CA THR A 24 4.14 -0.94 -15.18
C THR A 24 5.36 -1.85 -15.32
N GLY A 25 6.19 -1.95 -14.28
CA GLY A 25 7.33 -2.85 -14.20
C GLY A 25 6.96 -4.32 -13.91
N ARG A 26 5.69 -4.63 -13.57
CA ARG A 26 5.27 -5.95 -13.09
C ARG A 26 6.14 -6.47 -11.93
N THR A 27 6.57 -5.55 -11.06
CA THR A 27 7.52 -5.87 -9.99
C THR A 27 6.84 -6.66 -8.89
N GLU A 28 7.46 -7.78 -8.49
CA GLU A 28 7.00 -8.53 -7.32
C GLU A 28 7.27 -7.73 -6.03
N LEU A 29 6.23 -7.60 -5.21
CA LEU A 29 6.25 -6.95 -3.91
C LEU A 29 6.11 -8.01 -2.81
N GLU A 30 6.95 -7.95 -1.79
CA GLU A 30 6.73 -8.72 -0.57
C GLU A 30 5.62 -8.05 0.25
N VAL A 31 4.61 -8.81 0.61
CA VAL A 31 3.49 -8.34 1.44
C VAL A 31 3.41 -9.12 2.75
N VAL A 32 2.97 -8.41 3.76
CA VAL A 32 2.74 -8.94 5.10
C VAL A 32 1.33 -8.59 5.53
N PHE A 33 0.54 -9.61 5.89
CA PHE A 33 -0.78 -9.44 6.47
C PHE A 33 -0.71 -9.74 7.96
N ASN A 34 -0.78 -8.68 8.78
CA ASN A 34 -0.97 -8.78 10.23
C ASN A 34 -1.46 -7.43 10.79
N LEU A 35 -1.79 -7.42 12.09
CA LEU A 35 -1.97 -6.18 12.84
C LEU A 35 -0.61 -5.48 13.04
N GLU A 36 -0.67 -4.17 13.14
CA GLU A 36 0.46 -3.35 13.58
C GLU A 36 0.78 -3.63 15.05
N THR A 37 2.06 -3.58 15.40
CA THR A 37 2.52 -3.68 16.78
C THR A 37 1.92 -2.54 17.61
N GLY A 38 1.23 -2.88 18.71
CA GLY A 38 0.59 -1.88 19.55
C GLY A 38 -0.69 -1.27 18.97
N TYR A 39 -1.34 -1.91 17.98
CA TYR A 39 -2.55 -1.39 17.31
C TYR A 39 -3.66 -0.90 18.27
N ALA A 40 -3.75 -1.45 19.49
CA ALA A 40 -4.77 -1.07 20.46
C ALA A 40 -4.58 0.34 21.04
N ALA A 41 -3.37 0.90 20.98
CA ALA A 41 -3.02 2.19 21.57
C ALA A 41 -2.37 3.17 20.57
N LYS A 42 -2.38 2.84 19.27
CA LYS A 42 -1.72 3.68 18.26
C LYS A 42 -2.51 4.97 18.00
N ALA A 43 -1.78 6.03 17.68
CA ALA A 43 -2.37 7.26 17.15
C ALA A 43 -2.85 7.04 15.71
N ASP A 44 -3.83 7.83 15.28
CA ASP A 44 -4.36 7.80 13.91
C ASP A 44 -3.45 8.58 12.95
N VAL A 45 -2.20 8.14 12.85
CA VAL A 45 -1.15 8.72 12.01
C VAL A 45 -0.29 7.61 11.42
N VAL A 46 0.30 7.85 10.25
CA VAL A 46 1.30 6.95 9.68
C VAL A 46 2.60 7.08 10.50
N PRO A 47 3.15 5.99 11.06
CA PRO A 47 4.40 6.07 11.81
C PRO A 47 5.59 6.44 10.91
N THR A 48 6.56 7.17 11.46
CA THR A 48 7.86 7.41 10.81
C THR A 48 8.58 6.09 10.54
N GLY A 49 8.98 5.85 9.29
CA GLY A 49 9.54 4.58 8.82
C GLY A 49 8.51 3.49 8.50
N GLY A 50 7.22 3.82 8.54
CA GLY A 50 6.12 2.89 8.28
C GLY A 50 5.72 2.05 9.49
N TRP A 51 4.71 1.19 9.29
CA TRP A 51 4.16 0.35 10.36
C TRP A 51 4.97 -0.95 10.52
N THR A 52 5.11 -1.42 11.76
CA THR A 52 5.77 -2.71 12.05
C THR A 52 4.73 -3.79 12.36
N PRO A 53 4.67 -4.90 11.60
CA PRO A 53 3.70 -5.96 11.83
C PRO A 53 4.01 -6.78 13.08
N LEU A 54 2.98 -7.30 13.74
CA LEU A 54 3.14 -8.40 14.69
C LEU A 54 3.76 -9.63 13.99
N THR A 55 4.53 -10.41 14.73
CA THR A 55 5.23 -11.59 14.21
C THR A 55 4.42 -12.87 14.33
N THR A 56 3.62 -13.01 15.39
CA THR A 56 2.73 -14.16 15.61
C THR A 56 1.53 -14.13 14.68
N GLY A 57 1.19 -15.27 14.07
CA GLY A 57 0.00 -15.41 13.21
C GLY A 57 0.07 -14.66 11.88
N GLN A 58 1.26 -14.21 11.49
CA GLN A 58 1.51 -13.42 10.28
C GLN A 58 1.34 -14.26 9.01
N TYR A 59 0.80 -13.67 7.94
CA TYR A 59 0.93 -14.23 6.59
C TYR A 59 1.89 -13.39 5.75
N LYS A 60 2.78 -14.06 5.03
CA LYS A 60 3.74 -13.44 4.11
C LYS A 60 3.61 -14.04 2.73
N GLY A 61 3.85 -13.24 1.70
CA GLY A 61 3.91 -13.72 0.33
C GLY A 61 4.34 -12.64 -0.63
N LYS A 62 4.23 -12.95 -1.91
CA LYS A 62 4.53 -12.03 -2.99
C LYS A 62 3.29 -11.71 -3.80
N VAL A 63 3.19 -10.46 -4.24
CA VAL A 63 2.12 -9.98 -5.11
C VAL A 63 2.68 -9.13 -6.23
N ILE A 64 1.90 -8.93 -7.27
CA ILE A 64 2.10 -7.87 -8.26
C ILE A 64 0.87 -6.96 -8.25
N ILE A 65 1.06 -5.69 -8.62
CA ILE A 65 -0.07 -4.80 -8.89
C ILE A 65 -0.67 -5.20 -10.24
N THR A 66 -1.99 -5.32 -10.32
CA THR A 66 -2.72 -5.65 -11.56
C THR A 66 -3.49 -4.47 -12.12
N SER A 67 -3.93 -3.55 -11.27
CA SER A 67 -4.57 -2.29 -11.68
C SER A 67 -4.33 -1.17 -10.67
N LEU A 68 -4.32 0.05 -11.20
CA LEU A 68 -4.37 1.29 -10.43
C LEU A 68 -5.55 2.12 -10.93
N GLU A 69 -6.46 2.47 -10.03
CA GLU A 69 -7.57 3.36 -10.28
C GLU A 69 -7.34 4.67 -9.53
N VAL A 70 -7.61 5.78 -10.21
CA VAL A 70 -7.42 7.13 -9.67
C VAL A 70 -8.73 7.87 -9.74
N ASN A 71 -9.15 8.44 -8.61
CA ASN A 71 -10.31 9.30 -8.53
C ASN A 71 -9.90 10.63 -7.88
N ALA A 72 -10.04 11.74 -8.61
CA ALA A 72 -9.74 13.10 -8.16
C ALA A 72 -10.99 13.98 -8.34
N PRO A 73 -11.97 13.91 -7.43
CA PRO A 73 -13.17 14.74 -7.51
C PRO A 73 -12.82 16.19 -7.22
N ASN A 74 -13.45 17.12 -7.94
CA ASN A 74 -13.24 18.54 -7.71
C ASN A 74 -13.72 18.95 -6.30
N GLY A 75 -12.82 19.55 -5.52
CA GLY A 75 -13.11 20.02 -4.16
C GLY A 75 -13.00 18.95 -3.07
N ASP A 76 -12.47 17.76 -3.39
CA ASP A 76 -12.25 16.66 -2.44
C ASP A 76 -10.83 16.09 -2.58
N ASN A 77 -10.44 15.21 -1.65
CA ASN A 77 -9.14 14.55 -1.69
C ASN A 77 -9.07 13.54 -2.86
N ALA A 78 -7.94 13.54 -3.57
CA ALA A 78 -7.66 12.49 -4.52
C ALA A 78 -7.50 11.13 -3.80
N THR A 79 -8.05 10.09 -4.39
CA THR A 79 -7.97 8.71 -3.91
C THR A 79 -7.37 7.80 -4.97
N PHE A 80 -6.57 6.84 -4.52
CA PHE A 80 -5.95 5.82 -5.35
C PHE A 80 -6.34 4.46 -4.83
N THR A 81 -6.71 3.56 -5.74
CA THR A 81 -6.98 2.16 -5.42
C THR A 81 -6.03 1.28 -6.22
N ALA A 82 -5.27 0.42 -5.54
CA ALA A 82 -4.41 -0.57 -6.16
C ALA A 82 -4.99 -1.97 -5.95
N SER A 83 -5.09 -2.76 -7.02
CA SER A 83 -5.43 -4.18 -6.94
C SER A 83 -4.17 -5.02 -7.04
N PHE A 84 -4.09 -6.08 -6.25
CA PHE A 84 -2.95 -6.98 -6.19
C PHE A 84 -3.36 -8.41 -6.53
N GLU A 85 -2.46 -9.14 -7.18
CA GLU A 85 -2.58 -10.58 -7.41
C GLU A 85 -1.38 -11.30 -6.81
N GLY A 86 -1.62 -12.38 -6.07
CA GLY A 86 -0.56 -13.20 -5.48
C GLY A 86 0.21 -13.99 -6.54
N THR A 87 1.54 -13.93 -6.51
CA THR A 87 2.40 -14.69 -7.44
C THR A 87 2.81 -16.06 -6.91
N GLY A 88 2.36 -16.42 -5.71
CA GLY A 88 2.66 -17.69 -5.08
C GLY A 88 1.86 -17.93 -3.80
N ALA A 89 2.19 -19.03 -3.12
CA ALA A 89 1.54 -19.41 -1.87
C ALA A 89 1.88 -18.42 -0.74
N LEU A 90 0.88 -18.10 0.09
CA LEU A 90 1.10 -17.40 1.34
C LEU A 90 1.66 -18.36 2.39
N THR A 91 2.70 -17.91 3.10
CA THR A 91 3.29 -18.65 4.22
C THR A 91 2.79 -18.05 5.53
N LYS A 92 2.25 -18.89 6.40
CA LYS A 92 1.89 -18.51 7.76
C LYS A 92 3.08 -18.68 8.69
N THR A 93 3.46 -17.63 9.39
CA THR A 93 4.41 -17.71 10.51
C THR A 93 3.62 -18.05 11.78
N VAL A 94 4.01 -19.15 12.42
CA VAL A 94 3.46 -19.60 13.71
C VAL A 94 3.76 -18.59 14.80
#